data_AF-A0A327RBD5-F1
#
_entry.id   AF-A0A327RBD5-F1
#
_cell.length_a   1.000
_cell.length_b   1.000
_cell.length_c   1.000
_cell.angle_alpha   90.00
_cell.angle_beta   90.00
_cell.angle_gamma   90.00
#
_symmetry.space_group_name_H-M   'P 1'
#
loop_
_entity.id
_entity.type
_entity.pdbx_description
1 polymer ?
#
loop_
_entity_poly.entity_id
_entity_poly.type
_entity_poly.pdbx_seq_one_letter_code
_entity_poly.pdbx_strand_id
1 'polypeptide(L)'
;MRFILNRIRLSLCVIGLFAFVKSNAQSPKENTEDHIEYNSSMDTENIYLQLSTDDQPTMLAMLRRGFYVYFDVKGKKKKKVSVQYPLETEQQQRSEGRNDRDGGNCSAKEDDDHKGPDILVMLDAMPKKANYIKNDYEEEFHLDLNKLGISISYNYDEEGKILRYELKMPKQNIADAGIDFSKMSIGVVTPKLEKNTENKGSNISFGGVGQGGGQGGGPRGGGQGGGGPRGGQGGGQGGGSSQQDQRPEEVTIDFWFSANLTK
;
A
#
# COMPACT_ATOMS: atom_id res chain seq x y z
N MET A 1 36.92 33.05 74.05
CA MET A 1 36.77 31.58 74.05
C MET A 1 35.29 31.23 74.04
N ARG A 2 34.88 30.26 73.20
CA ARG A 2 33.60 29.49 73.23
C ARG A 2 32.33 30.26 72.80
N PHE A 3 31.73 29.91 71.64
CA PHE A 3 30.57 29.00 71.45
C PHE A 3 29.25 29.68 71.92
N ILE A 4 28.14 29.81 71.16
CA ILE A 4 27.29 28.75 70.58
C ILE A 4 26.01 29.40 69.94
N LEU A 5 25.55 28.78 68.85
CA LEU A 5 24.16 28.52 68.36
C LEU A 5 23.12 29.57 67.90
N ASN A 6 22.44 29.09 66.83
CA ASN A 6 21.01 29.14 66.44
C ASN A 6 20.60 30.14 65.36
N ARG A 7 20.33 29.71 64.11
CA ARG A 7 19.22 28.90 63.54
C ARG A 7 17.87 29.65 63.49
N ILE A 8 17.42 29.91 62.24
CA ILE A 8 16.02 29.86 61.73
C ILE A 8 15.17 31.10 62.13
N ARG A 9 14.41 31.87 61.30
CA ARG A 9 13.71 31.75 60.00
C ARG A 9 13.26 33.16 59.54
N LEU A 10 13.03 33.36 58.24
CA LEU A 10 11.86 34.02 57.57
C LEU A 10 12.32 34.49 56.18
N SER A 11 11.89 33.83 55.09
CA SER A 11 10.64 34.10 54.36
C SER A 11 10.68 35.41 53.56
N LEU A 12 10.87 35.28 52.25
CA LEU A 12 10.20 36.14 51.27
C LEU A 12 10.06 35.40 49.93
N CYS A 13 8.82 35.06 49.61
CA CYS A 13 8.39 34.49 48.35
C CYS A 13 8.70 35.45 47.21
N VAL A 14 9.55 35.03 46.28
CA VAL A 14 9.65 35.65 44.96
C VAL A 14 8.58 34.99 44.09
N ILE A 15 7.42 35.65 44.00
CA ILE A 15 6.38 35.30 43.03
C ILE A 15 6.91 35.77 41.67
N GLY A 16 7.56 34.87 40.94
CA GLY A 16 7.86 35.06 39.52
C GLY A 16 6.57 34.93 38.74
N LEU A 17 6.03 36.06 38.27
CA LEU A 17 5.02 36.09 37.22
C LEU A 17 5.63 35.46 35.96
N PHE A 18 5.33 34.18 35.74
CA PHE A 18 5.48 33.58 34.42
C PHE A 18 4.37 34.17 33.54
N ALA A 19 4.71 35.23 32.80
CA ALA A 19 3.94 35.61 31.64
C ALA A 19 3.95 34.41 30.68
N PHE A 20 2.83 33.69 30.64
CA PHE A 20 2.54 32.74 29.57
C PHE A 20 2.50 33.56 28.28
N VAL A 21 3.64 33.64 27.60
CA VAL A 21 3.66 34.01 26.19
C VAL A 21 2.94 32.86 25.49
N LYS A 22 1.65 33.05 25.20
CA LYS A 22 0.95 32.27 24.18
C LYS A 22 1.71 32.54 22.89
N SER A 23 2.68 31.68 22.59
CA SER A 23 3.21 31.56 21.25
C SER A 23 2.02 31.12 20.41
N ASN A 24 1.39 32.06 19.69
CA ASN A 24 0.62 31.75 18.51
C ASN A 24 1.63 31.26 17.48
N ALA A 25 2.13 30.04 17.69
CA ALA A 25 2.71 29.26 16.62
C ALA A 25 1.56 29.04 15.65
N GLN A 26 1.56 29.82 14.57
CA GLN A 26 0.77 29.56 13.39
C GLN A 26 0.88 28.05 13.12
N SER A 27 -0.26 27.35 13.17
CA SER A 27 -0.29 25.90 12.91
C SER A 27 0.50 25.66 11.62
N PRO A 28 1.44 24.68 11.60
CA PRO A 28 2.13 24.33 10.37
C PRO A 28 1.08 24.19 9.28
N LYS A 29 1.29 24.83 8.13
CA LYS A 29 0.43 24.60 6.98
C LYS A 29 0.59 23.13 6.63
N GLU A 30 -0.35 22.30 7.05
CA GLU A 30 -0.38 20.87 6.74
C GLU A 30 -0.48 20.75 5.21
N ASN A 31 0.53 20.12 4.61
CA ASN A 31 0.50 19.86 3.18
C ASN A 31 -0.17 18.50 2.99
N THR A 32 -1.38 18.50 2.45
CA THR A 32 -2.19 17.30 2.31
C THR A 32 -2.68 17.16 0.87
N GLU A 33 -2.43 16.02 0.25
CA GLU A 33 -2.90 15.63 -1.09
C GLU A 33 -3.25 14.14 -1.05
N ASP A 34 -4.29 13.69 -1.76
CA ASP A 34 -4.71 12.28 -1.80
C ASP A 34 -4.81 11.59 -0.42
N HIS A 35 -5.32 12.30 0.59
CA HIS A 35 -5.41 11.84 2.00
C HIS A 35 -4.06 11.51 2.65
N ILE A 36 -2.97 12.09 2.13
CA ILE A 36 -1.61 11.95 2.65
C ILE A 36 -1.11 13.32 3.07
N GLU A 37 -0.81 13.46 4.36
CA GLU A 37 0.01 14.54 4.86
C GLU A 37 1.48 14.26 4.48
N TYR A 38 2.17 15.27 3.96
CA TYR A 38 3.57 15.14 3.54
C TYR A 38 4.47 16.26 4.04
N ASN A 39 5.70 15.87 4.36
CA ASN A 39 6.78 16.78 4.68
C ASN A 39 8.06 16.33 3.99
N SER A 40 8.87 17.29 3.52
CA SER A 40 10.21 17.01 3.05
C SER A 40 11.19 18.03 3.62
N SER A 41 12.41 17.56 3.86
CA SER A 41 13.55 18.39 4.22
C SER A 41 14.81 17.85 3.55
N MET A 42 15.88 18.63 3.58
CA MET A 42 17.16 18.20 3.05
C MET A 42 18.33 18.77 3.85
N ASP A 43 19.37 17.97 3.97
CA ASP A 43 20.67 18.39 4.52
C ASP A 43 21.72 18.43 3.40
N THR A 44 23.01 18.47 3.74
CA THR A 44 24.10 18.50 2.76
C THR A 44 24.15 17.25 1.87
N GLU A 45 23.81 16.09 2.40
CA GLU A 45 24.02 14.77 1.78
C GLU A 45 22.72 14.09 1.35
N ASN A 46 21.62 14.35 2.05
CA ASN A 46 20.41 13.55 2.01
C ASN A 46 19.15 14.41 1.85
N ILE A 47 18.10 13.74 1.39
CA ILE A 47 16.74 14.24 1.34
C ILE A 47 15.89 13.32 2.19
N TYR A 48 15.04 13.93 3.00
CA TYR A 48 14.12 13.23 3.90
C TYR A 48 12.69 13.50 3.46
N LEU A 49 11.91 12.44 3.38
CA LEU A 49 10.48 12.48 3.09
C LEU A 49 9.74 11.78 4.22
N GLN A 50 8.69 12.42 4.71
CA GLN A 50 7.72 11.83 5.62
C GLN A 50 6.34 11.91 4.96
N LEU A 51 5.64 10.78 4.96
CA LEU A 51 4.25 10.68 4.54
C LEU A 51 3.45 10.11 5.71
N SER A 52 2.25 10.65 5.97
CA SER A 52 1.32 10.08 6.93
C SER A 52 -0.11 10.10 6.44
N THR A 53 -0.88 9.09 6.82
CA THR A 53 -2.31 9.00 6.50
C THR A 53 -3.05 8.29 7.63
N ASP A 54 -4.23 8.80 7.95
CA ASP A 54 -5.26 8.18 8.81
C ASP A 54 -6.41 7.58 7.97
N ASP A 55 -6.36 7.73 6.64
CA ASP A 55 -7.35 7.20 5.70
C ASP A 55 -7.07 5.73 5.39
N GLN A 56 -7.97 4.85 5.83
CA GLN A 56 -7.79 3.40 5.71
C GLN A 56 -7.68 2.91 4.26
N PRO A 57 -8.52 3.37 3.29
CA PRO A 57 -8.33 3.05 1.87
C PRO A 57 -6.94 3.41 1.35
N THR A 58 -6.43 4.59 1.71
CA THR A 58 -5.09 5.07 1.32
C THR A 58 -3.98 4.24 1.96
N MET A 59 -4.08 3.91 3.25
CA MET A 59 -3.15 2.98 3.91
C MET A 59 -3.08 1.64 3.18
N LEU A 60 -4.24 1.06 2.85
CA LEU A 60 -4.31 -0.23 2.18
C LEU A 60 -3.74 -0.17 0.76
N ALA A 61 -3.95 0.93 0.04
CA ALA A 61 -3.33 1.15 -1.26
C ALA A 61 -1.80 1.19 -1.15
N MET A 62 -1.27 1.96 -0.19
CA MET A 62 0.17 2.07 0.07
C MET A 62 0.79 0.71 0.45
N LEU A 63 0.16 -0.06 1.35
CA LEU A 63 0.73 -1.32 1.85
C LEU A 63 0.60 -2.48 0.86
N ARG A 64 -0.47 -2.55 0.06
CA ARG A 64 -0.71 -3.68 -0.86
C ARG A 64 -0.01 -3.52 -2.21
N ARG A 65 -0.17 -2.34 -2.81
CA ARG A 65 0.31 -2.05 -4.17
C ARG A 65 1.67 -1.37 -4.16
N GLY A 66 2.08 -0.85 -3.00
CA GLY A 66 3.21 0.05 -2.93
C GLY A 66 2.95 1.37 -3.65
N PHE A 67 3.99 2.18 -3.68
CA PHE A 67 4.02 3.41 -4.46
C PHE A 67 5.47 3.74 -4.81
N TYR A 68 5.59 4.62 -5.80
CA TYR A 68 6.85 5.23 -6.19
C TYR A 68 6.98 6.59 -5.53
N VAL A 69 8.15 6.83 -4.95
CA VAL A 69 8.62 8.18 -4.64
C VAL A 69 9.57 8.62 -5.75
N TYR A 70 9.15 9.59 -6.56
CA TYR A 70 9.93 10.16 -7.65
C TYR A 70 10.68 11.42 -7.21
N PHE A 71 11.87 11.60 -7.77
CA PHE A 71 12.72 12.74 -7.52
C PHE A 71 13.10 13.43 -8.85
N ASP A 72 12.73 14.71 -9.02
CA ASP A 72 13.13 15.51 -10.18
C ASP A 72 13.73 16.85 -9.75
N VAL A 73 15.06 16.95 -9.83
CA VAL A 73 15.84 18.16 -9.50
C VAL A 73 15.44 19.38 -10.33
N LYS A 74 14.88 19.18 -11.53
CA LYS A 74 14.48 20.30 -12.41
C LYS A 74 13.06 20.80 -12.12
N GLY A 75 12.30 20.14 -11.26
CA GLY A 75 10.93 20.52 -10.93
C GLY A 75 9.94 20.33 -12.08
N LYS A 76 10.29 19.54 -13.10
CA LYS A 76 9.48 19.28 -14.30
C LYS A 76 8.66 17.99 -14.17
N LYS A 77 8.58 17.42 -12.97
CA LYS A 77 7.81 16.22 -12.65
C LYS A 77 8.20 15.00 -13.50
N LYS A 78 9.49 14.85 -13.83
CA LYS A 78 9.98 13.72 -14.61
C LYS A 78 10.18 12.47 -13.75
N LYS A 79 9.63 11.34 -14.22
CA LYS A 79 9.73 10.02 -13.60
C LYS A 79 11.02 9.30 -14.00
N LYS A 80 12.17 9.87 -13.64
CA LYS A 80 13.51 9.34 -14.00
C LYS A 80 14.27 8.73 -12.82
N VAL A 81 14.05 9.23 -11.62
CA VAL A 81 14.67 8.70 -10.41
C VAL A 81 13.56 8.37 -9.44
N SER A 82 13.54 7.15 -8.92
CA SER A 82 12.55 6.75 -7.93
C SER A 82 12.99 5.63 -7.02
N VAL A 83 12.29 5.51 -5.91
CA VAL A 83 12.26 4.32 -5.07
C VAL A 83 10.83 3.80 -5.02
N GLN A 84 10.64 2.50 -5.23
CA GLN A 84 9.36 1.82 -5.06
C GLN A 84 9.41 0.97 -3.79
N TYR A 85 8.47 1.23 -2.89
CA TYR A 85 8.29 0.43 -1.69
C TYR A 85 6.88 0.63 -1.10
N PRO A 86 6.24 -0.42 -0.55
CA PRO A 86 6.54 -1.84 -0.75
C PRO A 86 6.61 -2.25 -2.22
N LEU A 87 7.27 -3.36 -2.50
CA LEU A 87 7.06 -4.08 -3.75
C LEU A 87 5.76 -4.87 -3.64
N GLU A 88 4.97 -4.89 -4.71
CA GLU A 88 3.78 -5.74 -4.77
C GLU A 88 4.25 -7.18 -4.55
N THR A 89 3.89 -7.73 -3.40
CA THR A 89 4.15 -9.14 -3.13
C THR A 89 3.10 -9.89 -3.93
N GLU A 90 3.51 -10.82 -4.78
CA GLU A 90 2.58 -11.78 -5.38
C GLU A 90 1.75 -12.32 -4.23
N GLN A 91 0.47 -11.92 -4.17
CA GLN A 91 -0.46 -12.53 -3.24
C GLN A 91 -0.36 -14.00 -3.58
N GLN A 92 0.21 -14.81 -2.68
CA GLN A 92 0.07 -16.25 -2.76
C GLN A 92 -1.41 -16.46 -2.98
N GLN A 93 -1.78 -16.83 -4.20
CA GLN A 93 -3.14 -17.19 -4.53
C GLN A 93 -3.49 -18.19 -3.45
N ARG A 94 -4.40 -17.80 -2.54
CA ARG A 94 -5.02 -18.76 -1.62
C ARG A 94 -5.38 -19.91 -2.53
N SER A 95 -4.76 -21.06 -2.29
CA SER A 95 -4.86 -22.19 -3.20
C SER A 95 -6.35 -22.52 -3.33
N GLU A 96 -6.97 -22.04 -4.40
CA GLU A 96 -8.30 -22.44 -4.83
C GLU A 96 -8.13 -23.87 -5.32
N GLY A 97 -8.15 -24.81 -4.38
CA GLY A 97 -7.71 -26.17 -4.66
C GLY A 97 -7.46 -27.04 -3.44
N ARG A 98 -8.26 -26.92 -2.37
CA ARG A 98 -8.51 -28.08 -1.51
C ARG A 98 -9.95 -28.51 -1.71
N ASN A 99 -10.12 -29.43 -2.67
CA ASN A 99 -11.22 -30.38 -2.65
C ASN A 99 -11.06 -31.29 -1.42
N ASP A 100 -11.37 -30.78 -0.23
CA ASP A 100 -11.57 -31.62 0.93
C ASP A 100 -12.99 -32.19 0.85
N ARG A 101 -13.11 -33.28 0.09
CA ARG A 101 -14.17 -34.27 0.31
C ARG A 101 -13.84 -34.99 1.61
N ASP A 102 -14.14 -34.38 2.75
CA ASP A 102 -14.37 -35.13 3.97
C ASP A 102 -15.37 -34.39 4.86
N GLY A 103 -16.50 -35.04 5.10
CA GLY A 103 -17.56 -34.55 5.96
C GLY A 103 -17.12 -34.66 7.41
N GLY A 104 -16.56 -33.58 7.95
CA GLY A 104 -16.16 -33.47 9.34
C GLY A 104 -16.60 -32.14 9.92
N ASN A 105 -17.65 -32.19 10.74
CA ASN A 105 -18.19 -31.09 11.54
C ASN A 105 -17.08 -30.21 12.17
N CYS A 106 -16.80 -29.06 11.58
CA CYS A 106 -16.08 -27.96 12.21
C CYS A 106 -16.99 -26.74 12.20
N SER A 107 -17.77 -26.60 13.27
CA SER A 107 -18.35 -25.34 13.70
C SER A 107 -17.23 -24.38 14.11
N ALA A 108 -16.50 -23.87 13.12
CA ALA A 108 -15.60 -22.75 13.28
C ALA A 108 -16.44 -21.47 13.19
N LYS A 109 -16.93 -21.05 14.36
CA LYS A 109 -17.37 -19.68 14.71
C LYS A 109 -17.58 -18.75 13.51
N GLU A 110 -18.80 -18.77 13.00
CA GLU A 110 -19.42 -17.59 12.40
C GLU A 110 -19.54 -16.55 13.52
N ASP A 111 -18.58 -15.63 13.58
CA ASP A 111 -18.62 -14.33 14.28
C ASP A 111 -17.25 -13.64 14.06
N ASP A 112 -16.95 -13.22 12.82
CA ASP A 112 -15.99 -12.15 12.59
C ASP A 112 -16.64 -11.16 11.61
N ASP A 113 -17.47 -10.34 12.23
CA ASP A 113 -18.24 -9.28 11.63
C ASP A 113 -17.29 -8.22 11.04
N HIS A 114 -17.15 -8.19 9.72
CA HIS A 114 -16.65 -7.05 8.94
C HIS A 114 -15.26 -6.47 9.31
N LYS A 115 -14.37 -7.20 9.99
CA LYS A 115 -13.02 -6.70 10.26
C LYS A 115 -12.22 -6.72 8.96
N GLY A 116 -12.02 -5.53 8.39
CA GLY A 116 -11.09 -5.33 7.29
C GLY A 116 -9.69 -5.89 7.61
N PRO A 117 -8.82 -6.00 6.60
CA PRO A 117 -7.44 -6.50 6.78
C PRO A 117 -6.74 -5.77 7.93
N ASP A 118 -6.08 -6.54 8.81
CA ASP A 118 -5.34 -6.01 9.94
C ASP A 118 -4.03 -5.36 9.46
N ILE A 119 -3.90 -4.04 9.68
CA ILE A 119 -2.76 -3.23 9.26
C ILE A 119 -1.46 -3.72 9.91
N LEU A 120 -1.49 -4.16 11.16
CA LEU A 120 -0.30 -4.66 11.86
C LEU A 120 0.21 -5.95 11.22
N VAL A 121 -0.71 -6.86 10.88
CA VAL A 121 -0.38 -8.11 10.17
C VAL A 121 0.21 -7.81 8.80
N MET A 122 -0.31 -6.80 8.10
CA MET A 122 0.24 -6.39 6.80
C MET A 122 1.64 -5.80 6.94
N LEU A 123 1.89 -4.99 7.97
CA LEU A 123 3.21 -4.41 8.24
C LEU A 123 4.25 -5.49 8.57
N ASP A 124 3.89 -6.50 9.36
CA ASP A 124 4.76 -7.63 9.68
C ASP A 124 5.10 -8.48 8.44
N ALA A 125 4.17 -8.57 7.49
CA ALA A 125 4.33 -9.30 6.23
C ALA A 125 5.03 -8.49 5.13
N MET A 126 5.42 -7.24 5.40
CA MET A 126 6.03 -6.37 4.41
C MET A 126 7.33 -6.96 3.82
N PRO A 127 7.52 -6.89 2.50
CA PRO A 127 8.77 -7.35 1.90
C PRO A 127 9.92 -6.49 2.42
N LYS A 128 11.06 -7.10 2.74
CA LYS A 128 12.27 -6.34 3.13
C LYS A 128 13.10 -5.86 1.93
N LYS A 129 12.47 -5.79 0.77
CA LYS A 129 13.09 -5.41 -0.50
C LYS A 129 12.35 -4.24 -1.10
N ALA A 130 13.11 -3.31 -1.65
CA ALA A 130 12.63 -2.14 -2.38
C ALA A 130 13.35 -2.08 -3.73
N ASN A 131 12.79 -1.30 -4.65
CA ASN A 131 13.37 -1.14 -5.98
C ASN A 131 13.80 0.31 -6.20
N TYR A 132 15.04 0.52 -6.64
CA TYR A 132 15.59 1.82 -6.98
C TYR A 132 15.77 1.93 -8.50
N ILE A 133 15.29 3.04 -9.07
CA ILE A 133 15.33 3.29 -10.51
C ILE A 133 16.05 4.64 -10.76
N LYS A 134 17.02 4.67 -11.68
CA LYS A 134 17.67 5.89 -12.18
C LYS A 134 17.88 5.81 -13.70
N ASN A 135 17.02 6.50 -14.45
CA ASN A 135 16.90 6.40 -15.90
C ASN A 135 16.60 4.95 -16.32
N ASP A 136 17.54 4.30 -17.00
CA ASP A 136 17.43 2.92 -17.47
C ASP A 136 18.10 1.92 -16.52
N TYR A 137 18.64 2.40 -15.39
CA TYR A 137 19.19 1.56 -14.33
C TYR A 137 18.12 1.22 -13.30
N GLU A 138 18.04 -0.05 -12.93
CA GLU A 138 17.12 -0.59 -11.93
C GLU A 138 17.88 -1.55 -11.01
N GLU A 139 17.71 -1.38 -9.70
CA GLU A 139 18.35 -2.20 -8.67
C GLU A 139 17.37 -2.49 -7.53
N GLU A 140 17.06 -3.77 -7.33
CA GLU A 140 16.41 -4.23 -6.12
C GLU A 140 17.43 -4.29 -4.97
N PHE A 141 17.05 -3.75 -3.81
CA PHE A 141 17.90 -3.73 -2.63
C PHE A 141 17.13 -4.14 -1.37
N HIS A 142 17.86 -4.72 -0.41
CA HIS A 142 17.32 -5.05 0.90
C HIS A 142 17.37 -3.83 1.83
N LEU A 143 16.30 -3.54 2.56
CA LEU A 143 16.21 -2.34 3.41
C LEU A 143 17.34 -2.28 4.44
N ASP A 144 17.63 -3.40 5.09
CA ASP A 144 18.65 -3.49 6.15
C ASP A 144 20.10 -3.58 5.62
N LEU A 145 20.31 -3.96 4.35
CA LEU A 145 21.63 -4.41 3.83
C LEU A 145 21.97 -3.80 2.46
N ASN A 146 21.54 -2.57 2.20
CA ASN A 146 21.85 -1.88 0.93
C ASN A 146 23.11 -1.02 1.02
N LYS A 147 23.82 -0.93 -0.11
CA LYS A 147 24.99 -0.04 -0.28
C LYS A 147 24.61 1.34 -0.85
N LEU A 148 23.33 1.52 -1.22
CA LEU A 148 22.81 2.76 -1.77
C LEU A 148 22.69 3.85 -0.71
N GLY A 149 22.67 3.49 0.58
CA GLY A 149 22.44 4.45 1.68
C GLY A 149 20.99 4.93 1.77
N ILE A 150 20.07 4.24 1.09
CA ILE A 150 18.64 4.50 1.12
C ILE A 150 18.07 3.84 2.37
N SER A 151 17.29 4.58 3.16
CA SER A 151 16.59 4.03 4.34
C SER A 151 15.10 4.25 4.18
N ILE A 152 14.32 3.22 4.49
CA ILE A 152 12.86 3.24 4.43
C ILE A 152 12.31 2.61 5.71
N SER A 153 11.32 3.25 6.34
CA SER A 153 10.63 2.71 7.50
C SER A 153 9.13 2.97 7.42
N TYR A 154 8.36 2.07 8.04
CA TYR A 154 6.97 2.30 8.38
C TYR A 154 6.79 2.27 9.89
N ASN A 155 5.89 3.10 10.39
CA ASN A 155 5.41 3.07 11.76
C ASN A 155 3.90 3.24 11.76
N TYR A 156 3.18 2.46 12.56
CA TYR A 156 1.74 2.59 12.73
C TYR A 156 1.44 2.97 14.17
N ASP A 157 0.77 4.10 14.35
CA ASP A 157 0.21 4.53 15.62
C ASP A 157 -1.19 3.93 15.75
N GLU A 158 -1.34 2.93 16.62
CA GLU A 158 -2.62 2.23 16.83
C GLU A 158 -3.68 3.12 17.47
N GLU A 159 -3.28 4.06 18.34
CA GLU A 159 -4.20 4.97 19.04
C GLU A 159 -4.75 6.00 18.07
N GLY A 160 -3.86 6.64 17.30
CA GLY A 160 -4.23 7.61 16.27
C GLY A 160 -4.77 6.98 14.98
N LYS A 161 -4.55 5.67 14.78
CA LYS A 161 -4.74 4.95 13.50
C LYS A 161 -3.97 5.59 12.34
N ILE A 162 -2.77 6.09 12.60
CA ILE A 162 -1.96 6.82 11.62
C ILE A 162 -0.83 5.91 11.13
N LEU A 163 -0.77 5.69 9.81
CA LEU A 163 0.39 5.08 9.16
C LEU A 163 1.39 6.17 8.80
N ARG A 164 2.65 6.02 9.20
CA ARG A 164 3.77 6.89 8.87
C ARG A 164 4.79 6.14 8.02
N TYR A 165 5.26 6.78 6.97
CA TYR A 165 6.31 6.32 6.08
C TYR A 165 7.45 7.34 6.10
N GLU A 166 8.68 6.88 6.31
CA GLU A 166 9.87 7.73 6.25
C GLU A 166 10.84 7.19 5.21
N LEU A 167 11.39 8.10 4.39
CA LEU A 167 12.39 7.80 3.39
C LEU A 167 13.57 8.77 3.51
N LYS A 168 14.77 8.20 3.59
CA LYS A 168 16.04 8.91 3.42
C LYS A 168 16.64 8.54 2.08
N MET A 169 16.86 9.54 1.22
CA MET A 169 17.44 9.39 -0.11
C MET A 169 18.74 10.20 -0.23
N PRO A 170 19.90 9.55 -0.44
CA PRO A 170 21.15 10.26 -0.70
C PRO A 170 21.12 11.05 -2.02
N LYS A 171 21.64 12.28 -2.00
CA LYS A 171 21.62 13.19 -3.16
C LYS A 171 22.42 12.65 -4.35
N GLN A 172 23.52 11.93 -4.10
CA GLN A 172 24.30 11.27 -5.17
C GLN A 172 23.49 10.24 -5.96
N ASN A 173 22.45 9.65 -5.35
CA ASN A 173 21.56 8.70 -6.01
C ASN A 173 20.50 9.43 -6.87
N ILE A 174 20.38 10.75 -6.78
CA ILE A 174 19.43 11.53 -7.57
C ILE A 174 20.13 12.23 -8.73
N ALA A 175 21.24 12.90 -8.46
CA ALA A 175 21.98 13.68 -9.43
C ALA A 175 23.48 13.69 -9.14
N ASP A 176 24.27 14.05 -10.14
CA ASP A 176 25.71 14.16 -10.00
C ASP A 176 26.11 15.35 -9.10
N ALA A 177 27.35 15.35 -8.63
CA ALA A 177 27.86 16.40 -7.75
C ALA A 177 27.73 17.81 -8.38
N GLY A 178 27.38 18.80 -7.55
CA GLY A 178 27.26 20.20 -7.98
C GLY A 178 25.91 20.59 -8.60
N ILE A 179 24.95 19.67 -8.68
CA ILE A 179 23.58 19.98 -9.10
C ILE A 179 22.83 20.72 -8.00
N ASP A 180 22.10 21.78 -8.39
CA ASP A 180 21.23 22.54 -7.51
C ASP A 180 19.88 21.83 -7.32
N PHE A 181 19.50 21.61 -6.06
CA PHE A 181 18.25 20.97 -5.64
C PHE A 181 17.16 22.00 -5.30
N SER A 182 17.41 23.30 -5.45
CA SER A 182 16.48 24.37 -5.05
C SER A 182 15.10 24.33 -5.73
N LYS A 183 15.02 23.73 -6.91
CA LYS A 183 13.79 23.59 -7.71
C LYS A 183 13.24 22.17 -7.72
N MET A 184 13.75 21.31 -6.84
CA MET A 184 13.40 19.91 -6.85
C MET A 184 11.92 19.71 -6.56
N SER A 185 11.30 18.78 -7.29
CA SER A 185 9.97 18.27 -7.00
C SER A 185 10.02 16.80 -6.61
N ILE A 186 9.18 16.41 -5.65
CA ILE A 186 8.95 15.04 -5.23
C ILE A 186 7.56 14.62 -5.70
N GLY A 187 7.45 13.43 -6.27
CA GLY A 187 6.19 12.84 -6.71
C GLY A 187 5.88 11.57 -5.94
N VAL A 188 4.63 11.37 -5.53
CA VAL A 188 4.17 10.14 -4.87
C VAL A 188 3.10 9.53 -5.75
N VAL A 189 3.34 8.31 -6.23
CA VAL A 189 2.46 7.70 -7.25
C VAL A 189 2.28 6.20 -7.02
N THR A 190 1.03 5.74 -6.93
CA THR A 190 0.73 4.29 -6.94
C THR A 190 0.91 3.67 -8.33
N PRO A 191 1.39 2.43 -8.46
CA PRO A 191 1.43 1.72 -9.74
C PRO A 191 0.02 1.61 -10.34
N LYS A 192 -0.14 1.80 -11.65
CA LYS A 192 -1.42 1.55 -12.31
C LYS A 192 -1.67 0.05 -12.38
N LEU A 193 -2.86 -0.42 -11.99
CA LEU A 193 -3.24 -1.79 -12.31
C LEU A 193 -3.36 -1.91 -13.83
N GLU A 194 -2.61 -2.82 -14.43
CA GLU A 194 -2.97 -3.30 -15.76
C GLU A 194 -4.29 -4.05 -15.60
N LYS A 195 -5.40 -3.40 -15.99
CA LYS A 195 -6.63 -4.14 -16.24
C LYS A 195 -6.29 -5.08 -17.38
N ASN A 196 -6.18 -6.37 -17.07
CA ASN A 196 -6.24 -7.44 -18.06
C ASN A 196 -7.62 -7.40 -18.74
N THR A 197 -7.85 -6.39 -19.58
CA THR A 197 -8.88 -6.39 -20.62
C THR A 197 -8.38 -7.23 -21.80
N GLU A 198 -7.90 -8.45 -21.53
CA GLU A 198 -8.06 -9.52 -22.49
C GLU A 198 -9.37 -10.23 -22.18
N ASN A 199 -10.45 -9.56 -22.56
CA ASN A 199 -11.67 -10.22 -23.00
C ASN A 199 -11.37 -10.89 -24.36
N LYS A 200 -10.34 -11.76 -24.41
CA LYS A 200 -10.25 -12.75 -25.46
C LYS A 200 -11.27 -13.79 -25.05
N GLY A 201 -12.39 -13.80 -25.75
CA GLY A 201 -13.37 -14.86 -25.66
C GLY A 201 -12.66 -16.21 -25.76
N SER A 202 -12.42 -16.83 -24.61
CA SER A 202 -12.02 -18.21 -24.53
C SER A 202 -13.30 -19.00 -24.79
N ASN A 203 -13.64 -19.12 -26.07
CA ASN A 203 -14.30 -20.31 -26.58
C ASN A 203 -13.40 -21.49 -26.24
N ILE A 204 -13.43 -21.94 -24.98
CA ILE A 204 -13.01 -23.28 -24.62
C ILE A 204 -14.17 -24.17 -25.06
N SER A 205 -14.21 -24.38 -26.38
CA SER A 205 -14.81 -25.56 -26.94
C SER A 205 -13.99 -26.72 -26.39
N PHE A 206 -14.62 -27.60 -25.60
CA PHE A 206 -14.05 -28.88 -25.17
C PHE A 206 -13.88 -29.77 -26.42
N GLY A 207 -12.88 -29.46 -27.23
CA GLY A 207 -12.44 -30.23 -28.38
C GLY A 207 -11.35 -31.19 -27.92
N GLY A 208 -11.76 -32.40 -27.54
CA GLY A 208 -10.84 -33.49 -27.24
C GLY A 208 -10.01 -33.87 -28.47
N VAL A 209 -8.72 -33.57 -28.42
CA VAL A 209 -7.68 -34.20 -29.24
C VAL A 209 -7.19 -35.37 -28.40
N GLY A 210 -7.53 -36.62 -28.70
CA GLY A 210 -6.96 -37.31 -29.85
C GLY A 210 -5.71 -38.05 -29.40
N GLN A 211 -5.88 -39.14 -28.63
CA GLN A 211 -4.82 -40.14 -28.45
C GLN A 211 -5.36 -41.51 -28.85
N GLY A 212 -4.80 -42.01 -29.93
CA GLY A 212 -5.17 -43.28 -30.55
C GLY A 212 -4.92 -44.48 -29.64
N GLY A 213 -5.84 -45.43 -29.74
CA GLY A 213 -5.75 -46.76 -29.17
C GLY A 213 -6.87 -47.59 -29.80
N GLY A 214 -6.64 -48.09 -31.01
CA GLY A 214 -7.59 -48.96 -31.67
C GLY A 214 -7.63 -50.33 -30.99
N GLN A 215 -8.80 -50.75 -30.50
CA GLN A 215 -9.12 -52.16 -30.37
C GLN A 215 -10.64 -52.39 -30.23
N GLY A 216 -11.23 -53.02 -31.26
CA GLY A 216 -12.21 -54.09 -31.07
C GLY A 216 -13.68 -53.75 -30.77
N GLY A 217 -14.53 -53.98 -31.78
CA GLY A 217 -15.58 -55.00 -31.65
C GLY A 217 -16.99 -54.58 -31.24
N GLY A 218 -17.91 -54.59 -32.22
CA GLY A 218 -19.28 -55.13 -32.03
C GLY A 218 -20.44 -54.13 -32.16
N PRO A 219 -21.44 -54.40 -33.02
CA PRO A 219 -22.71 -53.67 -33.06
C PRO A 219 -23.80 -54.43 -32.28
N ARG A 220 -24.48 -53.76 -31.34
CA ARG A 220 -25.79 -54.14 -30.80
C ARG A 220 -26.53 -52.83 -30.47
N GLY A 221 -27.61 -52.47 -31.18
CA GLY A 221 -28.98 -52.95 -30.95
C GLY A 221 -29.54 -52.22 -29.73
N GLY A 222 -30.56 -51.35 -29.78
CA GLY A 222 -31.91 -51.52 -30.32
C GLY A 222 -32.92 -51.33 -29.16
N GLY A 223 -34.01 -50.58 -29.37
CA GLY A 223 -35.13 -50.38 -28.42
C GLY A 223 -35.27 -48.91 -27.99
N GLN A 224 -36.26 -48.10 -28.40
CA GLN A 224 -37.73 -48.19 -28.39
C GLN A 224 -38.37 -48.00 -27.00
N GLY A 225 -39.22 -46.96 -26.92
CA GLY A 225 -40.15 -46.66 -25.82
C GLY A 225 -39.76 -45.38 -25.07
N GLY A 226 -40.60 -44.37 -24.84
CA GLY A 226 -42.04 -44.22 -25.04
C GLY A 226 -42.56 -43.25 -23.98
N GLY A 227 -43.37 -42.27 -24.39
CA GLY A 227 -44.50 -41.71 -23.61
C GLY A 227 -44.22 -40.84 -22.37
N GLY A 228 -44.61 -39.56 -22.46
CA GLY A 228 -44.96 -38.73 -21.30
C GLY A 228 -45.16 -37.25 -21.63
N PRO A 229 -46.41 -36.72 -21.63
CA PRO A 229 -46.71 -35.30 -21.79
C PRO A 229 -46.95 -34.62 -20.42
N ARG A 230 -46.88 -33.28 -20.40
CA ARG A 230 -47.07 -32.30 -19.29
C ARG A 230 -45.71 -31.72 -18.86
N GLY A 231 -45.49 -30.42 -18.80
CA GLY A 231 -46.36 -29.24 -18.83
C GLY A 231 -45.55 -28.13 -18.15
N GLY A 232 -45.66 -26.89 -18.62
CA GLY A 232 -44.93 -25.79 -17.99
C GLY A 232 -44.61 -24.64 -18.92
N GLN A 233 -45.65 -24.02 -19.46
CA GLN A 233 -45.56 -22.65 -19.95
C GLN A 233 -45.41 -21.74 -18.73
N GLY A 234 -44.24 -21.14 -18.56
CA GLY A 234 -43.95 -20.18 -17.49
C GLY A 234 -42.92 -19.19 -18.00
N GLY A 235 -43.42 -18.11 -18.61
CA GLY A 235 -42.61 -16.96 -18.98
C GLY A 235 -41.97 -16.36 -17.74
N GLY A 236 -40.65 -16.22 -17.78
CA GLY A 236 -39.84 -15.51 -16.81
C GLY A 236 -38.88 -14.60 -17.55
N GLN A 237 -39.42 -13.51 -18.10
CA GLN A 237 -38.64 -12.34 -18.49
C GLN A 237 -38.22 -11.67 -17.18
N GLY A 238 -37.15 -12.19 -16.57
CA GLY A 238 -36.55 -11.66 -15.33
C GLY A 238 -35.24 -11.01 -15.69
N GLY A 239 -35.21 -9.69 -15.61
CA GLY A 239 -34.15 -8.84 -16.12
C GLY A 239 -32.76 -9.27 -15.65
N GLY A 240 -31.80 -9.05 -16.55
CA GLY A 240 -30.40 -8.96 -16.16
C GLY A 240 -30.29 -7.93 -15.05
N SER A 241 -30.16 -8.41 -13.83
CA SER A 241 -29.52 -7.67 -12.78
C SER A 241 -28.10 -7.45 -13.27
N SER A 242 -27.88 -6.31 -13.89
CA SER A 242 -26.60 -5.63 -13.87
C SER A 242 -26.26 -5.52 -12.38
N GLN A 243 -25.60 -6.54 -11.83
CA GLN A 243 -24.73 -6.33 -10.69
C GLN A 243 -23.74 -5.30 -11.21
N GLN A 244 -24.07 -4.02 -10.97
CA GLN A 244 -23.07 -2.98 -10.96
C GLN A 244 -21.97 -3.55 -10.09
N ASP A 245 -20.82 -3.81 -10.71
CA ASP A 245 -19.57 -4.10 -10.03
C ASP A 245 -19.44 -3.07 -8.89
N GLN A 246 -19.84 -3.46 -7.68
CA GLN A 246 -19.52 -2.74 -6.45
C GLN A 246 -18.07 -3.05 -6.10
N ARG A 247 -17.18 -2.98 -7.12
CA ARG A 247 -15.75 -3.00 -6.87
C ARG A 247 -15.46 -1.68 -6.17
N PRO A 248 -14.87 -1.69 -4.96
CA PRO A 248 -14.46 -0.48 -4.29
C PRO A 248 -13.68 0.40 -5.28
N GLU A 249 -14.00 1.69 -5.33
CA GLU A 249 -13.25 2.64 -6.14
C GLU A 249 -11.77 2.51 -5.79
N GLU A 250 -10.95 2.27 -6.81
CA GLU A 250 -9.52 2.05 -6.61
C GLU A 250 -8.89 3.38 -6.19
N VAL A 251 -8.36 3.45 -4.97
CA VAL A 251 -7.57 4.59 -4.52
C VAL A 251 -6.33 4.70 -5.40
N THR A 252 -6.16 5.86 -6.02
CA THR A 252 -4.98 6.22 -6.80
C THR A 252 -4.32 7.41 -6.14
N ILE A 253 -3.04 7.28 -5.83
CA ILE A 253 -2.20 8.38 -5.37
C ILE A 253 -1.40 8.87 -6.59
N ASP A 254 -1.48 10.15 -6.94
CA ASP A 254 -0.68 10.78 -7.99
C ASP A 254 -0.57 12.30 -7.76
N PHE A 255 0.33 12.69 -6.85
CA PHE A 255 0.58 14.09 -6.58
C PHE A 255 2.07 14.42 -6.63
N TRP A 256 2.37 15.71 -6.81
CA TRP A 256 3.72 16.26 -6.86
C TRP A 256 3.79 17.57 -6.09
N PHE A 257 4.84 17.74 -5.30
CA PHE A 257 5.08 18.95 -4.54
C PHE A 257 6.55 19.40 -4.66
N SER A 258 6.80 20.69 -4.37
CA SER A 258 8.17 21.22 -4.33
C SER A 258 8.83 20.84 -3.01
N ALA A 259 10.07 20.35 -3.05
CA ALA A 259 10.80 20.01 -1.84
C ALA A 259 11.10 21.29 -1.04
N ASN A 260 10.84 21.26 0.26
CA ASN A 260 11.12 22.42 1.10
C ASN A 260 12.62 22.49 1.39
N LEU A 261 13.21 23.66 1.14
CA LEU A 261 14.55 23.99 1.62
C LEU A 261 14.42 24.47 3.06
N THR A 262 14.72 23.62 4.04
CA THR A 262 15.12 24.12 5.35
C THR A 262 16.47 24.83 5.17
N LYS A 263 16.45 26.16 5.24
CA LYS A 263 17.65 27.01 5.29
C LYS A 263 18.37 26.86 6.63
#